data_AF-A0A0N0CWM9-F1
#
_entry.id   AF-A0A0N0CWM9-F1
#
_cell.length_a   1.000
_cell.length_b   1.000
_cell.length_c   1.000
_cell.angle_alpha   90.00
_cell.angle_beta   90.00
_cell.angle_gamma   90.00
#
_symmetry.space_group_name_H-M   'P 1'
#
loop_
_entity.id
_entity.type
_entity.pdbx_description
1 polymer ?
#
loop_
_entity_poly.entity_id
_entity_poly.type
_entity_poly.pdbx_seq_one_letter_code
_entity_poly.pdbx_strand_id
1 'polypeptide(L)' 'MKTVNFQLDGMNSLELTHLDNDLFEVRLAIEGQITIYYMSYERVKQLGSTFYIETALSEFFDR' A
#
# COMPACT_ATOMS: atom_id res chain seq x y z
N MET A 1 5.49 -5.58 12.36
CA MET A 1 5.28 -4.40 11.52
C MET A 1 6.16 -4.54 10.29
N LYS A 2 5.55 -4.65 9.11
CA LYS A 2 6.24 -4.68 7.81
C LYS A 2 5.73 -3.50 6.97
N THR A 3 6.60 -2.92 6.16
CA THR A 3 6.25 -1.80 5.27
C THR A 3 6.78 -2.07 3.88
N VAL A 4 5.97 -1.75 2.86
CA VAL A 4 6.38 -1.73 1.46
C VAL A 4 6.07 -0.36 0.87
N ASN A 5 6.99 0.17 0.08
CA ASN A 5 6.84 1.43 -0.63
C ASN A 5 6.93 1.18 -2.13
N PHE A 6 5.98 1.74 -2.87
CA PHE A 6 5.92 1.74 -4.31
C PHE A 6 6.16 3.16 -4.80
N GLN A 7 7.31 3.37 -5.44
CA GLN A 7 7.53 4.59 -6.21
C GLN A 7 6.68 4.52 -7.49
N LEU A 8 5.83 5.53 -7.70
CA LEU A 8 4.99 5.60 -8.89
C LEU A 8 5.69 6.42 -9.98
N ASP A 9 5.64 7.75 -9.87
CA ASP A 9 6.30 8.68 -10.81
C ASP A 9 6.69 9.99 -10.09
N GLY A 10 7.85 10.56 -10.42
CA GLY A 10 8.34 11.80 -9.81
C GLY A 10 8.40 11.72 -8.28
N MET A 11 7.56 12.51 -7.58
CA MET A 11 7.43 12.48 -6.11
C MET A 11 6.21 11.66 -5.62
N ASN A 12 5.52 10.97 -6.52
CA ASN A 12 4.34 10.18 -6.21
C ASN A 12 4.73 8.81 -5.68
N SER A 13 4.16 8.40 -4.56
CA SER A 13 4.43 7.09 -3.96
C SER A 13 3.21 6.54 -3.22
N LEU A 14 3.19 5.22 -3.07
CA LEU A 14 2.23 4.48 -2.27
C LEU A 14 3.01 3.67 -1.23
N GLU A 15 2.80 3.94 0.04
CA GLU A 15 3.35 3.17 1.14
C GLU A 15 2.25 2.36 1.83
N LEU A 16 2.51 1.09 2.09
CA LEU A 16 1.63 0.21 2.85
C LEU A 16 2.39 -0.28 4.07
N THR A 17 1.87 0.01 5.25
CA THR A 17 2.41 -0.48 6.52
C THR A 17 1.39 -1.41 7.18
N HIS A 18 1.79 -2.65 7.43
CA HIS A 18 1.02 -3.60 8.23
C HIS A 18 1.14 -3.25 9.70
N LEU A 19 0.02 -2.85 10.32
CA LEU A 19 -0.02 -2.43 11.71
C LEU A 19 -0.28 -3.64 12.64
N ASP A 20 -1.37 -4.35 12.42
CA ASP A 20 -1.78 -5.53 13.21
C ASP A 20 -2.90 -6.33 12.52
N ASN A 21 -3.03 -7.63 12.76
CA ASN A 21 -4.02 -8.55 12.17
C ASN A 21 -4.30 -8.24 10.69
N ASP A 22 -5.44 -7.60 10.41
CA ASP A 22 -5.90 -7.21 9.07
C ASP A 22 -5.85 -5.70 8.81
N LEU A 23 -5.29 -4.88 9.71
CA LEU A 23 -5.23 -3.43 9.61
C LEU A 23 -3.94 -2.93 8.95
N PHE A 24 -4.11 -2.10 7.94
CA PHE A 24 -3.04 -1.47 7.17
C PHE A 24 -3.17 0.04 7.21
N GLU A 25 -2.04 0.71 7.35
CA GLU A 25 -1.91 2.12 7.02
C GLU A 25 -1.45 2.23 5.56
N VAL A 26 -2.20 2.98 4.76
CA VAL A 26 -1.93 3.25 3.37
C VAL A 26 -1.63 4.74 3.22
N ARG A 27 -0.39 5.09 2.89
CA ARG A 27 0.00 6.48 2.60
C ARG A 27 0.14 6.66 1.11
N LEU A 28 -0.67 7.55 0.57
CA LEU A 28 -0.62 7.95 -0.83
C LEU A 28 -0.03 9.37 -0.90
N ALA A 29 1.16 9.48 -1.45
CA ALA A 29 1.78 10.76 -1.77
C ALA A 29 1.54 11.06 -3.26
N ILE A 30 0.82 12.13 -3.57
CA ILE A 30 0.57 12.60 -4.94
C ILE A 30 0.83 14.11 -5.00
N GLU A 31 1.69 14.54 -5.91
CA GLU A 31 2.04 15.96 -6.13
C GLU A 31 2.49 16.68 -4.84
N GLY A 32 3.20 15.96 -3.97
CA GLY A 32 3.68 16.48 -2.68
C GLY A 32 2.63 16.53 -1.57
N GLN A 33 1.37 16.14 -1.84
CA GLN A 33 0.35 15.96 -0.81
C GLN A 33 0.32 14.51 -0.35
N ILE A 34 0.26 14.31 0.97
CA ILE A 34 0.18 12.97 1.57
C ILE A 34 -1.21 12.78 2.14
N THR A 35 -1.89 11.72 1.71
CA THR A 35 -3.14 11.26 2.30
C THR A 35 -2.93 9.90 2.95
N ILE A 36 -3.45 9.74 4.16
CA ILE A 36 -3.33 8.50 4.94
C ILE A 36 -4.70 7.86 5.07
N TYR A 37 -4.77 6.56 4.82
CA TYR A 37 -5.96 5.74 4.99
C TYR A 37 -5.65 4.56 5.89
N TYR A 38 -6.64 4.14 6.67
CA TYR A 38 -6.59 2.89 7.42
C TYR A 38 -7.55 1.90 6.77
N MET A 39 -7.04 0.75 6.32
CA MET A 39 -7.81 -0.19 5.51
C MET A 39 -7.60 -1.63 5.97
N SER A 40 -8.62 -2.46 5.74
CA SER A 40 -8.50 -3.91 5.93
C SER A 40 -7.63 -4.54 4.83
N TYR A 41 -7.09 -5.73 5.10
CA TYR A 41 -6.36 -6.53 4.12
C TYR A 41 -7.12 -6.72 2.81
N GLU A 42 -8.42 -7.04 2.88
CA GLU A 42 -9.26 -7.24 1.68
C GLU A 42 -9.35 -5.97 0.82
N ARG A 43 -9.41 -4.79 1.44
CA ARG A 43 -9.43 -3.51 0.72
C ARG A 43 -8.09 -3.17 0.09
N VAL A 44 -6.98 -3.49 0.78
CA VAL A 44 -5.62 -3.34 0.23
C VAL A 44 -5.43 -4.25 -0.99
N LYS A 45 -5.93 -5.48 -0.97
CA LYS A 45 -5.91 -6.38 -2.13
C LYS A 45 -6.64 -5.79 -3.33
N GLN A 46 -7.84 -5.24 -3.13
CA GLN A 46 -8.62 -4.60 -4.20
C GLN A 46 -7.90 -3.39 -4.81
N LEU A 47 -7.25 -2.57 -3.98
CA LEU A 47 -6.37 -1.48 -4.44
C LEU A 47 -5.23 -2.03 -5.29
N GLY A 48 -4.58 -3.09 -4.83
CA GLY A 48 -3.53 -3.80 -5.54
C GLY A 48 -3.87 -4.18 -6.98
N SER A 49 -5.04 -4.79 -7.16
CA SER A 49 -5.58 -5.17 -8.46
C SER A 49 -5.84 -3.97 -9.36
N THR A 50 -6.23 -2.83 -8.79
CA THR A 50 -6.51 -1.59 -9.54
C THR A 50 -5.22 -0.93 -10.05
N PHE A 51 -4.15 -0.99 -9.27
CA PHE A 51 -2.85 -0.39 -9.61
C PHE A 51 -1.89 -1.36 -10.33
N TYR A 52 -2.33 -2.57 -10.69
CA TYR A 52 -1.48 -3.63 -11.30
C TYR A 52 -0.21 -3.96 -10.47
N ILE A 53 -0.27 -3.78 -9.15
CA ILE A 53 0.84 -4.08 -8.22
C ILE A 53 0.65 -5.44 -7.51
N GLU A 54 -0.21 -6.30 -8.04
CA GLU A 54 -0.61 -7.57 -7.43
C GLU A 54 0.58 -8.45 -7.06
N THR A 55 1.58 -8.56 -7.93
CA THR A 55 2.77 -9.40 -7.71
C THR A 55 3.57 -8.97 -6.48
N ALA A 56 3.73 -7.66 -6.28
CA ALA A 56 4.50 -7.14 -5.17
C ALA A 56 3.73 -7.19 -3.84
N LEU A 57 2.39 -7.12 -3.91
CA LEU A 57 1.54 -7.38 -2.76
C LEU A 57 1.57 -8.85 -2.36
N SER A 58 1.46 -9.78 -3.32
CA SER A 58 1.57 -11.21 -3.00
C SER A 58 2.91 -11.54 -2.33
N GLU A 59 4.04 -11.02 -2.81
CA GLU A 59 5.35 -11.25 -2.19
C GLU A 59 5.47 -10.65 -0.78
N PHE A 60 4.79 -9.52 -0.54
CA PHE A 60 4.74 -8.90 0.78
C PHE A 60 3.89 -9.71 1.78
N PHE A 61 2.86 -10.41 1.29
CA PHE A 61 1.88 -11.13 2.11
C PHE A 61 2.13 -12.64 2.24
N ASP A 62 2.82 -13.30 1.29
CA ASP A 62 3.11 -14.74 1.28
C ASP A 62 4.41 -15.14 2.05
N ARG A 63 4.96 -14.24 2.88
CA ARG A 63 6.15 -14.51 3.71
C ARG A 63 5.93 -14.26 5.20
#